data_AF-A0A822AUE0-F1
#
_entry.id   AF-A0A822AUE0-F1
#
_cell.length_a   1.000
_cell.length_b   1.000
_cell.length_c   1.000
_cell.angle_alpha   90.00
_cell.angle_beta   90.00
_cell.angle_gamma   90.00
#
_symmetry.space_group_name_H-M   'P 1'
#
loop_
_entity.id
_entity.type
_entity.pdbx_description
1 polymer ?
#
loop_
_entity_poly.entity_id
_entity_poly.type
_entity_poly.pdbx_seq_one_letter_code
_entity_poly.pdbx_strand_id
1 'polypeptide(L)'
;MTNDATVPTEEEPNNLIIWLDEHIGDLEWCQQLKRAFSTQPDPKNPIPVGLSDLEFVEILVSEGHMPVHFEGVRFLLAAFKDIDSCFHCFYQNRYKRIFFITSGKLGKQAVPEILDRFKDTFTDPATEEPYMFIYVFCQNIEYQVEWALEYRNYIQIFNFEADLLARMMRDMGDYFLTESKRLLDESPP
;
A
#
# COMPACT_ATOMS: atom_id res chain seq x y z
N MET A 1 28.60 -14.20 34.19
CA MET A 1 27.52 -14.78 33.38
C MET A 1 26.54 -13.66 33.11
N THR A 2 26.77 -12.92 32.03
CA THR A 2 25.92 -11.80 31.61
C THR A 2 24.92 -12.34 30.59
N ASN A 3 23.64 -12.22 30.94
CA ASN A 3 22.53 -12.54 30.04
C ASN A 3 22.52 -11.50 28.90
N ASP A 4 23.00 -11.90 27.73
CA ASP A 4 22.63 -11.24 26.48
C ASP A 4 21.17 -11.58 26.19
N ALA A 5 20.27 -10.70 26.64
CA ALA A 5 18.94 -10.63 26.07
C ALA A 5 19.10 -10.05 24.67
N THR A 6 19.24 -10.92 23.67
CA THR A 6 19.03 -10.55 22.27
C THR A 6 17.64 -9.95 22.16
N VAL A 7 17.58 -8.62 22.00
CA VAL A 7 16.39 -7.92 21.56
C VAL A 7 15.89 -8.64 20.31
N PRO A 8 14.63 -9.06 20.21
CA PRO A 8 14.10 -9.62 18.98
C PRO A 8 14.30 -8.55 17.90
N THR A 9 15.11 -8.84 16.89
CA THR A 9 15.13 -8.03 15.67
C THR A 9 13.71 -8.07 15.14
N GLU A 10 13.00 -6.94 15.21
CA GLU A 10 11.65 -6.84 14.68
C GLU A 10 11.68 -7.29 13.22
N GLU A 11 10.93 -8.35 12.91
CA GLU A 11 10.82 -8.85 11.55
C GLU A 11 10.26 -7.75 10.64
N GLU A 12 10.87 -7.59 9.46
CA GLU A 12 10.41 -6.62 8.49
C GLU A 12 8.96 -6.92 8.08
N PRO A 13 8.07 -5.91 7.98
CA PRO A 13 6.70 -6.13 7.56
C PRO A 13 6.62 -6.86 6.21
N ASN A 14 5.76 -7.89 6.15
CA ASN A 14 5.48 -8.64 4.91
C ASN A 14 4.41 -7.97 4.02
N ASN A 15 3.90 -6.82 4.45
CA ASN A 15 2.91 -6.04 3.71
C ASN A 15 3.55 -4.72 3.27
N LEU A 16 3.32 -4.36 2.01
CA LEU A 16 3.88 -3.18 1.37
C LEU A 16 2.77 -2.35 0.75
N ILE A 17 2.80 -1.05 0.99
CA ILE A 17 1.99 -0.05 0.32
C ILE A 17 2.90 0.67 -0.67
N ILE A 18 2.54 0.61 -1.96
CA ILE A 18 3.22 1.36 -3.01
C ILE A 18 2.30 2.49 -3.42
N TRP A 19 2.80 3.72 -3.46
CA TRP A 19 2.04 4.89 -3.88
C TRP A 19 2.73 5.63 -5.04
N LEU A 20 2.11 5.59 -6.22
CA LEU A 20 2.57 6.25 -7.44
C LEU A 20 1.71 7.48 -7.77
N ASP A 21 2.23 8.68 -7.52
CA ASP A 21 1.51 9.92 -7.81
C ASP A 21 2.50 11.08 -8.03
N GLU A 22 2.32 11.85 -9.10
CA GLU A 22 3.22 12.96 -9.44
C GLU A 22 3.20 14.08 -8.38
N HIS A 23 2.11 14.18 -7.62
CA HIS A 23 1.83 15.19 -6.60
C HIS A 23 1.97 14.68 -5.16
N ILE A 24 2.41 13.44 -4.92
CA ILE A 24 2.51 12.91 -3.55
C ILE A 24 3.44 13.73 -2.65
N GLY A 25 4.45 14.40 -3.21
CA GLY A 25 5.35 15.28 -2.47
C GLY A 25 4.79 16.69 -2.20
N ASP A 26 3.61 17.02 -2.72
CA ASP A 26 3.08 18.38 -2.70
C ASP A 26 2.24 18.63 -1.44
N LEU A 27 2.51 19.74 -0.73
CA LEU A 27 1.97 20.04 0.62
C LEU A 27 0.43 20.10 0.69
N GLU A 28 -0.22 20.45 -0.41
CA GLU A 28 -1.68 20.63 -0.46
C GLU A 28 -2.44 19.40 -0.97
N TRP A 29 -1.72 18.36 -1.38
CA TRP A 29 -2.29 17.19 -2.03
C TRP A 29 -2.33 15.97 -1.11
N CYS A 30 -3.45 15.26 -1.17
CA CYS A 30 -3.65 13.97 -0.51
C CYS A 30 -3.50 14.03 1.03
N GLN A 31 -3.85 15.16 1.67
CA GLN A 31 -3.55 15.39 3.09
C GLN A 31 -4.20 14.37 4.03
N GLN A 32 -5.42 13.91 3.74
CA GLN A 32 -6.07 12.93 4.60
C GLN A 32 -5.40 11.57 4.44
N LEU A 33 -5.09 11.19 3.20
CA LEU A 33 -4.40 9.94 2.89
C LEU A 33 -2.99 9.89 3.48
N LYS A 34 -2.23 10.99 3.40
CA LYS A 34 -0.91 11.12 4.04
C LYS A 34 -0.99 10.97 5.56
N ARG A 35 -1.96 11.63 6.20
CA ARG A 35 -2.15 11.58 7.66
C ARG A 35 -2.57 10.22 8.19
N ALA A 36 -3.08 9.33 7.34
CA ALA A 36 -3.45 7.97 7.75
C ALA A 36 -2.23 7.07 8.02
N PHE A 37 -1.06 7.44 7.49
CA PHE A 37 0.21 6.77 7.77
C PHE A 37 0.92 7.47 8.93
N SER A 38 1.56 6.71 9.83
CA SER A 38 2.29 7.26 10.97
C SER A 38 3.63 6.54 11.23
N THR A 39 4.64 7.26 11.69
CA THR A 39 5.98 6.73 12.03
C THR A 39 6.06 6.40 13.51
N GLN A 40 5.64 5.17 13.87
CA GLN A 40 5.57 4.63 15.23
C GLN A 40 4.70 5.44 16.22
N PRO A 41 3.87 4.79 17.05
CA PRO A 41 3.40 5.42 18.27
C PRO A 41 4.62 5.60 19.19
N ASP A 42 5.06 6.83 19.43
CA ASP A 42 6.05 7.13 20.47
C ASP A 42 5.56 6.48 21.78
N PRO A 43 6.33 5.57 22.42
CA PRO A 43 5.89 4.92 23.65
C PRO A 43 5.61 5.91 24.79
N LYS A 44 6.01 7.18 24.66
CA LYS A 44 5.68 8.28 25.57
C LYS A 44 4.50 9.13 25.12
N ASN A 45 4.09 9.04 23.85
CA ASN A 45 2.92 9.72 23.29
C ASN A 45 1.97 8.70 22.65
N PRO A 46 0.88 8.34 23.33
CA PRO A 46 -0.07 7.32 22.84
C PRO A 46 -0.87 7.78 21.60
N ILE A 47 -0.59 8.97 21.06
CA ILE A 47 -1.28 9.54 19.90
C ILE A 47 -0.40 9.28 18.69
N PRO A 48 -0.83 8.44 17.73
CA PRO A 48 -0.16 8.30 16.45
C PRO A 48 -0.04 9.68 15.77
N VAL A 49 1.18 10.08 15.45
CA VAL A 49 1.43 11.29 14.67
C VAL A 49 1.48 10.89 13.21
N GLY A 50 0.54 11.41 12.42
CA GLY A 50 0.53 11.17 10.98
C GLY A 50 1.81 11.72 10.33
N LEU A 51 2.26 11.06 9.27
CA LEU A 51 3.42 11.47 8.48
C LEU A 51 3.26 12.91 8.01
N SER A 52 4.32 13.67 8.21
CA SER A 52 4.49 15.01 7.66
C SER A 52 4.82 14.97 6.18
N ASP A 53 4.58 16.08 5.49
CA ASP A 53 4.99 16.20 4.08
C ASP A 53 6.51 16.08 3.90
N LEU A 54 7.31 16.47 4.90
CA LEU A 54 8.76 16.32 4.87
C LEU A 54 9.17 14.84 4.87
N GLU A 55 8.51 14.00 5.68
CA GLU A 55 8.74 12.55 5.66
C GLU A 55 8.35 11.93 4.32
N PHE A 56 7.27 12.39 3.67
CA PHE A 56 6.94 11.96 2.30
C PHE A 56 8.00 12.39 1.27
N VAL A 57 8.59 13.58 1.42
CA VAL A 57 9.73 14.01 0.60
C VAL A 57 10.94 13.11 0.85
N GLU A 58 11.21 12.70 2.09
CA GLU A 58 12.29 11.76 2.41
C GLU A 58 12.05 10.37 1.80
N ILE A 59 10.82 9.84 1.86
CA ILE A 59 10.46 8.57 1.19
C ILE A 59 10.71 8.68 -0.32
N LEU A 60 10.30 9.78 -0.94
CA LEU A 60 10.51 10.02 -2.37
C LEU A 60 11.99 10.09 -2.77
N VAL A 61 12.84 10.68 -1.93
CA VAL A 61 14.28 10.87 -2.23
C VAL A 61 15.10 9.62 -1.92
N SER A 62 14.69 8.85 -0.92
CA SER A 62 15.45 7.68 -0.46
C SER A 62 15.33 6.46 -1.37
N GLU A 63 14.43 6.48 -2.36
CA GLU A 63 14.07 5.34 -3.24
C GLU A 63 13.77 4.04 -2.45
N GLY A 64 13.52 4.18 -1.14
CA GLY A 64 13.46 3.10 -0.17
C GLY A 64 12.09 2.98 0.47
N HIS A 65 11.89 1.88 1.19
CA HIS A 65 10.68 1.66 1.98
C HIS A 65 10.85 2.25 3.37
N MET A 66 9.82 2.93 3.87
CA MET A 66 9.76 3.38 5.26
C MET A 66 8.76 2.51 6.04
N PRO A 67 9.13 1.97 7.20
CA PRO A 67 8.17 1.33 8.10
C PRO A 67 7.15 2.35 8.61
N VAL A 68 5.87 2.08 8.41
CA VAL A 68 4.76 2.92 8.87
C VAL A 68 3.73 2.09 9.61
N HIS A 69 2.93 2.76 10.44
CA HIS A 69 1.70 2.22 10.98
C HIS A 69 0.52 2.81 10.22
N PHE A 70 -0.39 1.94 9.82
CA PHE A 70 -1.67 2.29 9.23
C PHE A 70 -2.76 1.60 10.06
N GLU A 71 -3.55 2.38 10.80
CA GLU A 71 -4.57 1.88 11.75
C GLU A 71 -4.04 0.81 12.72
N GLY A 72 -2.81 0.99 13.22
CA GLY A 72 -2.18 0.09 14.17
C GLY A 72 -1.54 -1.16 13.56
N VAL A 73 -1.62 -1.35 12.24
CA VAL A 73 -0.93 -2.44 11.52
C VAL A 73 0.36 -1.90 10.90
N ARG A 74 1.44 -2.68 10.97
CA ARG A 74 2.74 -2.31 10.40
C ARG A 74 2.80 -2.63 8.91
N PHE A 75 3.22 -1.65 8.13
CA PHE A 75 3.48 -1.77 6.70
C PHE A 75 4.86 -1.21 6.37
N LEU A 76 5.38 -1.62 5.23
CA LEU A 76 6.33 -0.82 4.48
C LEU A 76 5.54 0.16 3.59
N LEU A 77 5.99 1.41 3.48
CA LEU A 77 5.47 2.39 2.53
C LEU A 77 6.58 2.81 1.59
N ALA A 78 6.31 2.75 0.28
CA ALA A 78 7.16 3.37 -0.74
C ALA A 78 6.33 4.30 -1.62
N ALA A 79 6.93 5.44 -1.96
CA ALA A 79 6.33 6.50 -2.74
C ALA A 79 7.17 6.80 -3.99
N PHE A 80 6.52 6.99 -5.13
CA PHE A 80 7.18 7.25 -6.40
C PHE A 80 6.45 8.32 -7.20
N LYS A 81 7.22 9.12 -7.97
CA LYS A 81 6.68 10.07 -8.96
C LYS A 81 6.78 9.56 -10.40
N ASP A 82 7.59 8.54 -10.63
CA ASP A 82 7.84 7.93 -11.94
C ASP A 82 7.52 6.43 -11.94
N ILE A 83 7.19 5.93 -13.14
CA ILE A 83 6.73 4.56 -13.35
C ILE A 83 7.88 3.55 -13.25
N ASP A 84 9.07 3.91 -13.74
CA ASP A 84 10.22 3.00 -13.81
C ASP A 84 10.70 2.59 -12.41
N SER A 85 10.85 3.57 -11.49
CA SER A 85 11.21 3.31 -10.10
C SER A 85 10.13 2.50 -9.37
N CYS A 86 8.86 2.80 -9.65
CA CYS A 86 7.74 2.01 -9.14
C CYS A 86 7.81 0.55 -9.59
N PHE A 87 8.10 0.28 -10.87
CA PHE A 87 8.26 -1.09 -11.37
C PHE A 87 9.46 -1.81 -10.78
N HIS A 88 10.56 -1.10 -10.55
CA HIS A 88 11.70 -1.65 -9.86
C HIS A 88 11.31 -2.14 -8.46
N CYS A 89 10.52 -1.33 -7.72
CA CYS A 89 9.99 -1.69 -6.42
C CYS A 89 9.07 -2.92 -6.47
N PHE A 90 8.15 -3.00 -7.44
CA PHE A 90 7.33 -4.19 -7.66
C PHE A 90 8.18 -5.45 -7.87
N TYR A 91 9.19 -5.37 -8.73
CA TYR A 91 10.08 -6.50 -9.01
C TYR A 91 10.80 -7.00 -7.76
N GLN A 92 11.34 -6.07 -6.96
CA GLN A 92 12.07 -6.39 -5.73
C GLN A 92 11.18 -6.97 -4.63
N ASN A 93 9.89 -6.60 -4.59
CA ASN A 93 8.99 -6.92 -3.48
C ASN A 93 7.82 -7.83 -3.85
N ARG A 94 7.84 -8.49 -5.02
CA ARG A 94 6.75 -9.35 -5.51
C ARG A 94 6.33 -10.50 -4.59
N TYR A 95 7.12 -10.82 -3.57
CA TYR A 95 6.83 -11.84 -2.56
C TYR A 95 6.05 -11.29 -1.35
N LYS A 96 5.99 -9.96 -1.20
CA LYS A 96 5.21 -9.29 -0.16
C LYS A 96 3.76 -9.11 -0.63
N ARG A 97 2.84 -8.91 0.31
CA ARG A 97 1.47 -8.48 -0.03
C ARG A 97 1.49 -7.00 -0.38
N ILE A 98 1.15 -6.67 -1.63
CA ILE A 98 1.17 -5.27 -2.12
C ILE A 98 -0.24 -4.68 -2.17
N PHE A 99 -0.39 -3.50 -1.59
CA PHE A 99 -1.52 -2.60 -1.79
C PHE A 99 -1.02 -1.40 -2.60
N PHE A 100 -1.60 -1.17 -3.77
CA PHE A 100 -1.09 -0.19 -4.72
C PHE A 100 -2.04 1.01 -4.82
N ILE A 101 -1.53 2.21 -4.56
CA ILE A 101 -2.26 3.47 -4.71
C ILE A 101 -1.65 4.21 -5.90
N THR A 102 -2.48 4.74 -6.79
CA THR A 102 -2.00 5.55 -7.92
C THR A 102 -2.95 6.69 -8.26
N SER A 103 -2.41 7.78 -8.82
CA SER A 103 -3.23 8.77 -9.51
C SER A 103 -3.92 8.16 -10.73
N GLY A 104 -5.03 8.74 -11.19
CA GLY A 104 -5.67 8.35 -12.45
C GLY A 104 -4.74 8.41 -13.66
N LYS A 105 -3.95 9.49 -13.78
CA LYS A 105 -3.04 9.70 -14.91
C LYS A 105 -1.90 8.69 -14.97
N LEU A 106 -1.18 8.49 -13.86
CA LEU A 106 -0.10 7.51 -13.80
C LEU A 106 -0.66 6.08 -13.78
N GLY A 107 -1.82 5.87 -13.16
CA GLY A 107 -2.49 4.58 -13.10
C GLY A 107 -2.87 4.07 -14.47
N LYS A 108 -3.40 4.93 -15.34
CA LYS A 108 -3.71 4.58 -16.74
C LYS A 108 -2.50 4.01 -17.50
N GLN A 109 -1.30 4.48 -17.16
CA GLN A 109 -0.06 4.05 -17.82
C GLN A 109 0.54 2.82 -17.13
N ALA A 110 0.60 2.82 -15.80
CA ALA A 110 1.29 1.80 -15.02
C ALA A 110 0.48 0.51 -14.84
N VAL A 111 -0.84 0.60 -14.60
CA VAL A 111 -1.68 -0.56 -14.25
C VAL A 111 -1.68 -1.65 -15.32
N PRO A 112 -1.85 -1.36 -16.63
CA PRO A 112 -1.79 -2.39 -17.66
C PRO A 112 -0.50 -3.20 -17.62
N GLU A 113 0.64 -2.51 -17.49
CA GLU A 113 1.97 -3.14 -17.49
C GLU A 113 2.28 -3.87 -16.18
N ILE A 114 1.80 -3.35 -15.04
CA ILE A 114 1.86 -4.05 -13.75
C ILE A 114 1.08 -5.36 -13.82
N LEU A 115 -0.13 -5.34 -14.36
CA LEU A 115 -0.96 -6.55 -14.45
C LEU A 115 -0.47 -7.52 -15.52
N ASP A 116 0.25 -7.06 -16.55
CA ASP A 116 0.92 -7.94 -17.51
C ASP A 116 2.11 -8.68 -16.87
N ARG A 117 2.90 -7.99 -16.04
CA ARG A 117 4.17 -8.53 -15.49
C ARG A 117 4.07 -9.15 -14.10
N PHE A 118 3.15 -8.66 -13.29
CA PHE A 118 3.07 -8.93 -11.85
C PHE A 118 1.67 -9.36 -11.41
N LYS A 119 0.87 -9.91 -12.34
CA LYS A 119 -0.52 -10.33 -12.09
C LYS A 119 -0.70 -11.14 -10.81
N ASP A 120 0.21 -12.08 -10.56
CA ASP A 120 0.19 -13.00 -9.42
C ASP A 120 0.21 -12.27 -8.07
N THR A 121 0.75 -11.04 -8.02
CA THR A 121 0.74 -10.16 -6.84
C THR A 121 -0.69 -9.79 -6.44
N PHE A 122 -1.58 -9.69 -7.44
CA PHE A 122 -2.98 -9.29 -7.31
C PHE A 122 -3.93 -10.46 -7.57
N THR A 123 -3.48 -11.69 -7.35
CA THR A 123 -4.32 -12.89 -7.44
C THR A 123 -4.19 -13.68 -6.15
N ASP A 124 -5.32 -14.17 -5.64
CA ASP A 124 -5.34 -15.07 -4.50
C ASP A 124 -4.80 -16.43 -4.92
N PRO A 125 -3.70 -16.91 -4.34
CA PRO A 125 -3.11 -18.18 -4.74
C PRO A 125 -3.99 -19.40 -4.42
N ALA A 126 -4.94 -19.27 -3.49
CA ALA A 126 -5.83 -20.37 -3.10
C ALA A 126 -7.11 -20.44 -3.94
N THR A 127 -7.65 -19.30 -4.38
CA THR A 127 -8.91 -19.24 -5.13
C THR A 127 -8.76 -18.85 -6.59
N GLU A 128 -7.57 -18.37 -7.00
CA GLU A 128 -7.29 -17.76 -8.30
C GLU A 128 -8.12 -16.50 -8.60
N GLU A 129 -8.83 -15.97 -7.61
CA GLU A 129 -9.63 -14.76 -7.73
C GLU A 129 -8.75 -13.51 -7.59
N PRO A 130 -9.07 -12.42 -8.29
CA PRO A 130 -8.28 -11.20 -8.24
C PRO A 130 -8.48 -10.45 -6.92
N TYR A 131 -7.39 -9.93 -6.36
CA TYR A 131 -7.44 -8.93 -5.32
C TYR A 131 -7.67 -7.55 -5.93
N MET A 132 -8.70 -6.85 -5.45
CA MET A 132 -8.98 -5.48 -5.84
C MET A 132 -8.09 -4.46 -5.09
N PHE A 133 -6.78 -4.72 -4.98
CA PHE A 133 -5.85 -3.92 -4.16
C PHE A 133 -5.12 -2.83 -4.97
N ILE A 134 -5.65 -2.47 -6.14
CA ILE A 134 -5.20 -1.30 -6.90
C ILE A 134 -6.21 -0.18 -6.71
N TYR A 135 -5.83 0.84 -5.96
CA TYR A 135 -6.64 2.00 -5.61
C TYR A 135 -6.24 3.19 -6.49
N VAL A 136 -7.14 3.61 -7.37
CA VAL A 136 -6.95 4.74 -8.27
C VAL A 136 -7.63 5.95 -7.66
N PHE A 137 -6.85 6.89 -7.12
CA PHE A 137 -7.35 8.19 -6.74
C PHE A 137 -7.37 9.10 -7.96
N CYS A 138 -8.55 9.54 -8.38
CA CYS A 138 -8.67 10.49 -9.47
C CYS A 138 -9.67 11.56 -9.10
N GLN A 139 -9.32 12.83 -9.26
CA GLN A 139 -10.25 13.92 -8.95
C GLN A 139 -11.51 13.94 -9.82
N ASN A 140 -11.51 13.17 -10.92
CA ASN A 140 -12.63 13.04 -11.83
C ASN A 140 -12.66 11.64 -12.46
N ILE A 141 -13.53 10.79 -11.94
CA ILE A 141 -13.79 9.42 -12.40
C ILE A 141 -14.17 9.37 -13.88
N GLU A 142 -14.95 10.31 -14.40
CA GLU A 142 -15.47 10.27 -15.78
C GLU A 142 -14.35 10.15 -16.82
N TYR A 143 -13.21 10.81 -16.57
CA TYR A 143 -12.02 10.73 -17.44
C TYR A 143 -11.24 9.41 -17.31
N GLN A 144 -11.49 8.63 -16.27
CA GLN A 144 -10.78 7.39 -16.00
C GLN A 144 -11.60 6.13 -16.31
N VAL A 145 -12.94 6.23 -16.37
CA VAL A 145 -13.83 5.06 -16.55
C VAL A 145 -13.44 4.20 -17.75
N GLU A 146 -13.14 4.81 -18.90
CA GLU A 146 -12.93 4.06 -20.15
C GLU A 146 -11.81 3.02 -20.03
N TRP A 147 -10.62 3.43 -19.58
CA TRP A 147 -9.51 2.49 -19.41
C TRP A 147 -9.70 1.60 -18.18
N ALA A 148 -10.31 2.13 -17.14
CA ALA A 148 -10.50 1.42 -15.89
C ALA A 148 -11.46 0.22 -16.03
N LEU A 149 -12.46 0.32 -16.92
CA LEU A 149 -13.41 -0.77 -17.16
C LEU A 149 -12.73 -2.07 -17.63
N GLU A 150 -11.60 -1.97 -18.33
CA GLU A 150 -10.80 -3.12 -18.77
C GLU A 150 -10.20 -3.89 -17.59
N TYR A 151 -9.90 -3.19 -16.48
CA TYR A 151 -9.24 -3.74 -15.30
C TYR A 151 -10.15 -3.78 -14.07
N ARG A 152 -11.48 -3.69 -14.26
CA ARG A 152 -12.49 -3.57 -13.19
C ARG A 152 -12.45 -4.64 -12.11
N ASN A 153 -11.83 -5.79 -12.37
CA ASN A 153 -11.68 -6.87 -11.40
C ASN A 153 -10.46 -6.71 -10.48
N TYR A 154 -9.54 -5.79 -10.80
CA TYR A 154 -8.31 -5.53 -10.05
C TYR A 154 -8.29 -4.14 -9.43
N ILE A 155 -8.99 -3.20 -10.03
CA ILE A 155 -8.91 -1.78 -9.64
C ILE A 155 -10.18 -1.28 -8.98
N GLN A 156 -10.01 -0.26 -8.16
CA GLN A 156 -11.07 0.52 -7.54
C GLN A 156 -10.75 1.99 -7.72
N ILE A 157 -11.75 2.81 -8.08
CA ILE A 157 -11.53 4.22 -8.43
C ILE A 157 -12.30 5.12 -7.46
N PHE A 158 -11.67 6.22 -7.03
CA PHE A 158 -12.23 7.14 -6.04
C PHE A 158 -12.02 8.60 -6.43
N ASN A 159 -13.05 9.43 -6.22
CA ASN A 159 -12.96 10.89 -6.31
C ASN A 159 -12.51 11.56 -5.02
N PHE A 160 -12.66 10.87 -3.90
CA PHE A 160 -12.43 11.43 -2.56
C PHE A 160 -11.47 10.54 -1.77
N GLU A 161 -10.51 11.18 -1.08
CA GLU A 161 -9.51 10.50 -0.25
C GLU A 161 -10.16 9.65 0.85
N ALA A 162 -11.21 10.18 1.49
CA ALA A 162 -11.91 9.49 2.57
C ALA A 162 -12.55 8.17 2.10
N ASP A 163 -13.10 8.13 0.89
CA ASP A 163 -13.70 6.92 0.32
C ASP A 163 -12.63 5.87 -0.01
N LEU A 164 -11.50 6.31 -0.57
CA LEU A 164 -10.35 5.46 -0.82
C LEU A 164 -9.84 4.84 0.47
N LEU A 165 -9.60 5.68 1.49
CA LEU A 165 -9.13 5.25 2.80
C LEU A 165 -10.08 4.24 3.45
N ALA A 166 -11.39 4.56 3.49
CA ALA A 166 -12.40 3.69 4.05
C ALA A 166 -12.42 2.32 3.35
N ARG A 167 -12.30 2.31 2.03
CA ARG A 167 -12.28 1.08 1.26
C ARG A 167 -10.99 0.27 1.48
N MET A 168 -9.84 0.94 1.45
CA MET A 168 -8.54 0.30 1.68
C MET A 168 -8.46 -0.34 3.06
N MET A 169 -8.91 0.35 4.12
CA MET A 169 -8.96 -0.20 5.48
C MET A 169 -9.81 -1.47 5.55
N ARG A 170 -10.98 -1.46 4.92
CA ARG A 170 -11.86 -2.63 4.89
C ARG A 170 -11.21 -3.80 4.18
N ASP A 171 -10.67 -3.57 2.98
CA ASP A 171 -10.05 -4.61 2.16
C ASP A 171 -8.81 -5.22 2.86
N MET A 172 -8.00 -4.40 3.53
CA MET A 172 -6.89 -4.87 4.38
C MET A 172 -7.39 -5.71 5.55
N GLY A 173 -8.45 -5.26 6.24
CA GLY A 173 -9.07 -6.02 7.34
C GLY A 173 -9.58 -7.39 6.89
N ASP A 174 -10.30 -7.43 5.75
CA ASP A 174 -10.80 -8.66 5.16
C ASP A 174 -9.66 -9.61 4.75
N TYR A 175 -8.58 -9.07 4.19
CA TYR A 175 -7.37 -9.84 3.86
C TYR A 175 -6.78 -10.50 5.11
N PHE A 176 -6.50 -9.73 6.18
CA PHE A 176 -5.88 -10.28 7.38
C PHE A 176 -6.78 -11.30 8.09
N LEU A 177 -8.10 -11.07 8.11
CA LEU A 177 -9.05 -12.04 8.66
C LEU A 177 -9.09 -13.34 7.86
N THR A 178 -9.01 -13.25 6.53
CA THR A 178 -9.00 -14.42 5.65
C THR A 178 -7.71 -15.22 5.82
N GLU A 179 -6.55 -14.53 5.84
CA GLU A 179 -5.25 -15.18 6.04
C GLU A 179 -5.15 -15.83 7.43
N SER A 180 -5.64 -15.15 8.47
CA SER A 180 -5.66 -15.71 9.82
C SER A 180 -6.47 -17.01 9.90
N LYS A 181 -7.60 -17.10 9.20
CA LYS A 181 -8.40 -18.33 9.16
C LYS A 181 -7.66 -19.47 8.45
N ARG A 182 -6.99 -19.18 7.33
CA ARG A 182 -6.19 -20.18 6.60
C ARG A 182 -5.07 -20.75 7.48
N LEU A 183 -4.35 -19.89 8.19
CA LEU A 183 -3.29 -20.31 9.10
C LEU A 183 -3.82 -21.19 10.25
N LEU A 184 -5.01 -20.91 10.77
CA LEU A 184 -5.65 -21.73 11.80
C LEU A 184 -6.09 -23.10 11.26
N ASP A 185 -6.59 -23.16 10.03
CA ASP A 185 -7.03 -24.41 9.39
C ASP A 185 -5.85 -25.29 8.95
N GLU A 186 -4.71 -24.70 8.62
CA GLU A 186 -3.47 -25.41 8.24
C GLU A 186 -2.61 -25.86 9.43
N SER A 187 -2.91 -25.37 10.65
CA SER A 187 -2.21 -25.77 11.86
C SER A 187 -2.73 -27.15 12.34
N PRO A 188 -1.90 -28.22 12.40
CA PRO A 188 -2.35 -29.50 12.92
C PRO A 188 -2.71 -29.38 14.42
N PRO A 189 -3.69 -30.18 14.90
CA PRO A 189 -4.12 -30.18 16.29
C PRO A 189 -3.03 -30.62 17.28
#